data_AF-A0A3D0N0L6-F1
#
_entry.id   AF-A0A3D0N0L6-F1
#
_cell.length_a   1.000
_cell.length_b   1.000
_cell.length_c   1.000
_cell.angle_alpha   90.00
_cell.angle_beta   90.00
_cell.angle_gamma   90.00
#
_symmetry.space_group_name_H-M   'P 1'
#
loop_
_entity.id
_entity.type
_entity.pdbx_description
1 polymer ?
#
loop_
_entity_poly.entity_id
_entity_poly.type
_entity_poly.pdbx_seq_one_letter_code
_entity_poly.pdbx_strand_id
1 'polypeptide(L)'
;MITLFKNGKVFISKSKFVSEFAVDDVTGKFVYVESENKKPDFDHTIDLKQNLVIPAFFDAHCHLFKASQINSELNLRNAKTK
;
A
#
# COMPACT_ATOMS: atom_id res chain seq x y z
N MET A 1 -18.27 2.68 -2.52
CA MET A 1 -18.33 1.88 -1.28
C MET A 1 -17.20 2.40 -0.42
N ILE A 2 -17.49 2.91 0.77
CA ILE A 2 -16.50 3.53 1.65
C ILE A 2 -16.11 2.54 2.73
N THR A 3 -14.85 2.12 2.71
CA THR A 3 -14.27 1.20 3.69
C THR A 3 -13.42 1.97 4.70
N LEU A 4 -13.78 1.90 5.98
CA LEU A 4 -12.98 2.38 7.10
C LEU A 4 -11.94 1.34 7.49
N PHE A 5 -10.68 1.75 7.58
CA PHE A 5 -9.60 0.99 8.20
C PHE A 5 -9.29 1.62 9.55
N LYS A 6 -9.44 0.86 10.64
CA LYS A 6 -9.25 1.37 12.02
C LYS A 6 -8.26 0.55 12.81
N ASN A 7 -7.86 1.07 13.97
CA ASN A 7 -6.99 0.37 14.93
C ASN A 7 -5.62 0.02 14.33
N GLY A 8 -5.06 0.91 13.50
CA GLY A 8 -3.74 0.75 12.89
C GLY A 8 -2.72 1.76 13.38
N LYS A 9 -1.48 1.61 12.93
CA LYS A 9 -0.45 2.67 12.99
C LYS A 9 -0.20 3.14 11.57
N VAL A 10 -0.92 4.16 11.12
CA VAL A 10 -0.96 4.57 9.70
C VAL A 10 -0.03 5.76 9.49
N PHE A 11 1.03 5.57 8.72
CA PHE A 11 1.96 6.65 8.36
C PHE A 11 1.33 7.57 7.31
N ILE A 12 1.25 8.87 7.60
CA ILE A 12 0.72 9.87 6.67
C ILE A 12 1.76 10.91 6.24
N SER A 13 2.72 11.21 7.10
CA SER A 13 3.85 12.07 6.75
C SER A 13 4.96 11.96 7.80
N LYS A 14 6.08 12.68 7.61
CA LYS A 14 7.24 12.65 8.50
C LYS A 14 6.81 12.83 9.97
N SER A 15 7.10 11.81 10.79
CA SER A 15 6.76 11.75 12.21
C SER A 15 5.26 11.85 12.54
N LYS A 16 4.37 11.67 11.56
CA LYS A 16 2.92 11.77 11.74
C LYS A 16 2.24 10.43 11.44
N PHE A 17 1.53 9.94 12.46
CA PHE A 17 0.73 8.73 12.38
C PHE A 17 -0.71 9.02 12.79
N VAL A 18 -1.63 8.24 12.25
CA VAL A 18 -3.06 8.23 12.61
C VAL A 18 -3.51 6.80 12.88
N SER A 19 -4.64 6.64 13.56
CA SER A 19 -5.18 5.34 13.95
C SER A 19 -6.19 4.78 12.94
N GLU A 20 -6.80 5.65 12.13
CA GLU A 20 -7.81 5.29 11.15
C GLU A 20 -7.82 6.18 9.89
N PHE A 21 -8.25 5.59 8.77
CA PHE A 21 -8.50 6.26 7.48
C PHE A 21 -9.61 5.53 6.73
N ALA A 22 -10.26 6.19 5.77
CA ALA A 22 -11.22 5.53 4.88
C ALA A 22 -10.90 5.77 3.41
N VAL A 23 -11.21 4.77 2.60
CA VAL A 23 -11.02 4.76 1.14
C VAL A 23 -12.37 4.52 0.49
N ASP A 24 -12.63 5.24 -0.61
CA ASP A 24 -13.69 4.85 -1.54
C ASP A 24 -13.14 3.81 -2.51
N ASP A 25 -13.65 2.58 -2.39
CA ASP A 25 -13.17 1.42 -3.14
C ASP A 25 -13.43 1.52 -4.64
N VAL A 26 -14.33 2.41 -5.07
CA VAL A 26 -14.62 2.65 -6.50
C VAL A 26 -13.55 3.52 -7.14
N THR A 27 -13.14 4.57 -6.44
CA THR A 27 -12.17 5.56 -6.97
C THR A 27 -10.74 5.31 -6.53
N GLY A 28 -10.54 4.48 -5.50
CA GLY A 28 -9.25 4.25 -4.85
C GLY A 28 -8.75 5.48 -4.06
N LYS A 29 -9.60 6.47 -3.81
CA LYS A 29 -9.23 7.73 -3.13
C LYS A 29 -9.46 7.65 -1.64
N PHE A 30 -8.58 8.28 -0.87
CA PHE A 30 -8.83 8.57 0.54
C PHE A 30 -9.97 9.59 0.66
N VAL A 31 -10.96 9.29 1.49
CA VAL A 31 -12.15 10.13 1.73
C VAL A 31 -12.29 10.59 3.18
N TYR A 32 -11.47 10.04 4.08
CA TYR A 32 -11.41 10.41 5.48
C TYR A 32 -10.06 10.01 6.06
N VAL A 33 -9.55 10.83 6.96
CA VAL A 33 -8.40 10.56 7.83
C VAL A 33 -8.74 11.12 9.21
N GLU A 34 -8.35 10.43 10.29
CA GLU A 34 -8.66 10.77 11.70
C GLU A 34 -8.54 12.26 12.07
N SER A 35 -7.68 13.03 11.39
CA SER A 35 -7.51 14.48 11.61
C SER A 35 -8.63 15.36 11.03
N GLU A 36 -9.61 14.81 10.32
CA GLU A 36 -10.68 15.57 9.68
C GLU A 36 -11.96 15.64 10.55
N ASN A 37 -12.54 16.84 10.64
CA ASN A 37 -13.72 17.10 11.48
C ASN A 37 -15.02 16.48 10.95
N LYS A 38 -15.05 16.03 9.68
CA LYS A 38 -16.25 15.47 9.05
C LYS A 38 -16.04 13.99 8.75
N LYS A 39 -16.78 13.16 9.48
CA LYS A 39 -16.80 11.70 9.30
C LYS A 39 -17.91 11.35 8.30
N PRO A 40 -17.60 10.73 7.15
CA PRO A 40 -18.63 10.19 6.27
C PRO A 40 -19.24 8.92 6.88
N ASP A 41 -20.38 8.49 6.34
CA ASP A 41 -20.89 7.16 6.62
C ASP A 41 -19.98 6.11 5.96
N PHE A 42 -19.79 4.98 6.64
CA PHE A 42 -18.96 3.88 6.16
C PHE A 42 -19.81 2.66 5.87
N ASP A 43 -19.60 2.05 4.71
CA ASP A 43 -20.27 0.83 4.29
C ASP A 43 -19.64 -0.40 4.96
N HIS A 44 -18.31 -0.36 5.12
CA HIS A 44 -17.53 -1.46 5.69
C HIS A 44 -16.47 -0.96 6.66
N THR A 45 -16.06 -1.84 7.58
CA THR A 45 -14.98 -1.57 8.53
C THR A 45 -14.02 -2.75 8.60
N ILE A 46 -12.74 -2.44 8.50
CA ILE A 46 -11.63 -3.38 8.63
C ILE A 46 -10.81 -3.01 9.87
N ASP A 47 -10.63 -3.97 10.76
CA ASP A 47 -9.74 -3.85 11.91
C ASP A 47 -8.31 -4.23 11.51
N LEU A 48 -7.40 -3.25 11.59
CA LEU A 48 -5.98 -3.42 11.24
C LEU A 48 -5.17 -4.13 12.33
N LYS A 49 -5.74 -4.39 13.51
CA LYS A 49 -5.10 -5.16 14.60
C LYS A 49 -3.71 -4.62 14.98
N GLN A 50 -3.59 -3.31 15.10
CA GLN A 50 -2.35 -2.58 15.45
C GLN A 50 -1.22 -2.73 14.42
N ASN A 51 -1.52 -3.23 13.21
CA ASN A 51 -0.51 -3.32 12.15
C ASN A 51 -0.12 -1.94 11.61
N LEU A 52 1.14 -1.85 11.16
CA LEU A 52 1.69 -0.68 10.48
C LEU A 52 1.15 -0.61 9.04
N VAL A 53 0.63 0.56 8.67
CA VAL A 53 0.25 0.88 7.29
C VAL A 53 1.17 1.98 6.77
N ILE A 54 1.80 1.74 5.64
CA ILE A 54 2.68 2.68 4.95
C ILE A 54 2.25 2.81 3.48
N PRO A 55 2.58 3.93 2.82
CA PRO A 55 2.42 4.04 1.38
C PRO A 55 3.10 2.88 0.67
N ALA A 56 2.46 2.38 -0.38
CA ALA A 56 3.08 1.40 -1.26
C ALA A 56 4.36 2.00 -1.89
N PHE A 57 5.31 1.12 -2.22
CA PHE A 57 6.53 1.55 -2.89
C PHE A 57 6.21 2.18 -4.25
N PHE A 58 6.89 3.29 -4.54
CA PHE A 58 6.91 3.89 -5.85
C PHE A 58 8.32 3.73 -6.43
N ASP A 59 8.45 2.92 -7.47
CA ASP A 59 9.70 2.77 -8.21
C ASP A 59 9.76 3.82 -9.32
N ALA A 60 10.59 4.83 -9.12
CA ALA A 60 10.74 5.95 -10.05
C ALA A 60 11.46 5.56 -11.35
N HIS A 61 12.17 4.43 -11.39
CA HIS A 61 12.92 4.01 -12.55
C HIS A 61 13.06 2.50 -12.61
N CYS A 62 12.24 1.88 -13.45
CA CYS A 62 12.28 0.45 -13.70
C CYS A 62 12.16 0.13 -15.19
N HIS A 63 12.70 -1.04 -15.59
CA HIS A 63 12.51 -1.60 -16.92
C HIS A 63 11.60 -2.84 -16.82
N LEU A 64 10.28 -2.63 -16.66
CA LEU A 64 9.33 -3.71 -16.37
C LEU A 64 9.38 -4.86 -17.39
N PHE A 65 9.47 -4.55 -18.69
CA PHE A 65 9.57 -5.56 -19.73
C PHE A 65 10.90 -6.33 -19.68
N LYS A 66 12.03 -5.65 -19.47
CA LYS A 66 13.33 -6.33 -19.34
C LYS A 66 13.39 -7.16 -18.05
N ALA A 67 12.76 -6.69 -16.97
CA ALA A 67 12.64 -7.45 -15.73
C ALA A 67 11.88 -8.78 -15.95
N SER A 68 10.78 -8.77 -16.71
CA SER A 68 10.05 -10.01 -17.02
C SER A 68 10.86 -10.97 -17.90
N GLN A 69 11.60 -10.43 -18.88
CA GLN A 69 12.52 -11.22 -19.70
C GLN A 69 13.61 -11.88 -18.84
N ILE A 70 14.31 -11.10 -18.01
CA ILE A 70 15.37 -11.60 -17.12
C ILE A 70 14.82 -12.68 -16.18
N ASN A 71 13.61 -12.50 -15.65
CA ASN A 71 12.99 -13.48 -14.76
C ASN A 71 12.66 -14.82 -15.46
N SER A 72 12.67 -14.83 -16.79
CA SER A 72 12.42 -16.01 -17.64
C SER A 72 13.70 -16.54 -18.30
N GLU A 73 14.84 -15.87 -18.15
CA GLU A 73 16.12 -16.27 -18.73
C GLU A 73 16.72 -17.47 -17.96
N LEU A 74 17.41 -18.36 -18.68
CA LEU A 74 18.12 -19.48 -18.06
C LEU A 74 19.29 -18.95 -17.22
N ASN A 75 19.24 -19.20 -15.91
CA ASN A 75 20.29 -18.76 -14.99
C ASN A 75 21.52 -19.68 -15.04
N LEU A 76 22.52 -19.28 -15.83
CA LEU A 76 23.80 -20.01 -15.98
C LEU A 76 24.93 -19.50 -15.07
N ARG A 77 24.63 -18.69 -14.04
CA ARG A 77 25.66 -18.05 -13.19
C ARG A 77 26.67 -19.02 -12.55
N ASN A 78 26.31 -20.29 -12.39
CA ASN A 78 27.16 -21.33 -11.79
C ASN A 78 27.59 -22.42 -12.79
N ALA A 79 27.39 -22.22 -14.09
CA ALA A 79 27.85 -23.19 -15.10
C ALA A 79 29.38 -23.29 -15.06
N LYS A 80 29.90 -24.52 -15.02
CA LYS A 80 31.34 -24.80 -15.08
C LYS A 80 31.65 -25.54 -16.37
N THR A 81 32.72 -25.14 -17.04
CA THR A 81 33.33 -25.95 -18.09
C THR A 81 34.16 -27.05 -17.45
N LYS A 82 34.28 -28.19 -18.14
CA LYS A 82 35.21 -29.26 -17.76
C LYS A 82 36.64 -28.87 -18.06
#